data_AF-Q8EET5-F1
#
_entry.id   AF-Q8EET5-F1
#
_cell.length_a   1.000
_cell.length_b   1.000
_cell.length_c   1.000
_cell.angle_alpha   90.00
_cell.angle_beta   90.00
_cell.angle_gamma   90.00
#
_symmetry.space_group_name_H-M   'P 1'
#
loop_
_entity.id
_entity.type
_entity.pdbx_description
1 polymer ?
#
loop_
_entity_poly.entity_id
_entity_poly.type
_entity_poly.pdbx_seq_one_letter_code
_entity_poly.pdbx_strand_id
1 'polypeptide(L)'
;MNTKRLPLAGAILASLLLGACNGDDGVNGEQGDNGLNSLVKVTALAIGDTNCPAGGQRIDTGLDANRNGQLEDAEIITAQTQFICQPQSAGVKAELIGRHQTGIYGLSAAEIVEYHSDSKRIFVVNAISGKVDMLDASLLANATKASEPLALNNLDKLGELDVAKDVGLSFMGSVNSVSISGNLLAAAIERGDAAGNKTQSNGFVAFYQLNGIEAPLFISAVEVGALPDNVVFSHDGKTVLVANEGEPNQDYSIDPEGSVAIIAIVDSKPSVTATLVQFTEFNQGNARNKEITHDIKINGPIASVAQDLEPEYISISPDNSHAFVSLQENNAIAVIDITKAKVDKILPLGLKDYGLGVNIIDASDKDDLVNLQAYAGVYGMYQPDTVASYRWNNTDFIVTANEGDSRDYAGFSEEARAADLTLDPNHPQFAAAKDKTQLARLKVTKSMGNDDNDADHDKIVSFGARSFSIWTTGGQLVFDSGSDFERITAALLGNNFNNNNEENKGDSRSDDKGPEPEALTLGKIGQKRYAFIGLERTSGFMIYDVTNPFDVHFVDYVVNRDFDADFVIDTSTGKVKGDASLAGDLGPEGMKFVSADKSPNRQPLLIIGNEVSGTTSVYQIKVQ
;
A
#
# COMPACT_ATOMS: atom_id res chain seq x y z
N MET A 1 -37.57 -84.23 28.61
CA MET A 1 -38.71 -83.71 29.41
C MET A 1 -38.64 -82.19 29.36
N ASN A 2 -39.30 -81.61 28.36
CA ASN A 2 -40.61 -80.94 28.46
C ASN A 2 -40.52 -79.52 29.04
N THR A 3 -40.64 -78.60 28.08
CA THR A 3 -40.98 -77.17 28.15
C THR A 3 -42.31 -76.90 28.88
N LYS A 4 -42.46 -75.63 29.33
CA LYS A 4 -43.65 -74.85 29.77
C LYS A 4 -43.36 -74.19 31.15
N ARG A 5 -43.64 -72.91 31.45
CA ARG A 5 -44.55 -71.89 30.91
C ARG A 5 -44.19 -70.50 31.51
N LEU A 6 -44.42 -69.43 30.72
CA LEU A 6 -44.66 -68.01 31.09
C LEU A 6 -45.87 -67.84 32.07
N PRO A 7 -46.33 -66.62 32.47
CA PRO A 7 -45.70 -65.32 32.83
C PRO A 7 -46.40 -64.63 34.06
N LEU A 8 -46.00 -63.42 34.48
CA LEU A 8 -46.80 -62.16 34.43
C LEU A 8 -46.26 -61.05 35.37
N ALA A 9 -46.12 -59.85 34.79
CA ALA A 9 -46.30 -58.51 35.34
C ALA A 9 -45.35 -57.93 36.42
N GLY A 10 -44.82 -56.74 36.13
CA GLY A 10 -44.43 -55.75 37.14
C GLY A 10 -43.17 -54.93 36.84
N ALA A 11 -43.22 -54.01 35.85
CA ALA A 11 -42.33 -52.84 35.83
C ALA A 11 -42.69 -51.96 37.05
N ILE A 12 -41.78 -51.26 37.73
CA ILE A 12 -41.07 -50.05 37.31
C ILE A 12 -39.92 -49.84 38.32
N LEU A 13 -38.68 -49.69 37.85
CA LEU A 13 -37.56 -49.23 38.69
C LEU A 13 -37.19 -47.80 38.26
N ALA A 14 -37.20 -46.89 39.22
CA ALA A 14 -36.88 -45.48 39.07
C ALA A 14 -35.38 -45.28 38.85
N SER A 15 -35.02 -44.62 37.75
CA SER A 15 -33.69 -44.03 37.52
C SER A 15 -33.76 -42.53 37.79
N LEU A 16 -33.03 -42.07 38.81
CA LEU A 16 -32.75 -40.66 39.05
C LEU A 16 -31.91 -40.12 37.87
N LEU A 17 -32.49 -39.21 37.10
CA LEU A 17 -31.80 -38.35 36.15
C LEU A 17 -31.47 -37.03 36.87
N LEU A 18 -30.18 -36.74 37.03
CA LEU A 18 -29.67 -35.39 37.27
C LEU A 18 -29.87 -34.59 35.98
N GLY A 19 -30.91 -33.75 35.95
CA GLY A 19 -31.08 -32.75 34.91
C GLY A 19 -30.08 -31.62 35.11
N ALA A 20 -29.22 -31.39 34.11
CA ALA A 20 -28.53 -30.13 33.96
C ALA A 20 -29.58 -29.04 33.70
N CYS A 21 -29.60 -27.99 34.52
CA CYS A 21 -30.33 -26.77 34.18
C CYS A 21 -29.59 -26.10 33.03
N ASN A 22 -30.18 -26.11 31.84
CA ASN A 22 -29.85 -25.09 30.83
C ASN A 22 -30.32 -23.76 31.42
N GLY A 23 -29.44 -22.77 31.51
CA GLY A 23 -29.87 -21.39 31.68
C GLY A 23 -30.71 -21.00 30.48
N ASP A 24 -31.82 -20.32 30.71
CA ASP A 24 -32.61 -19.74 29.63
C ASP A 24 -31.72 -18.76 28.86
N ASP A 25 -31.48 -19.02 27.58
CA ASP A 25 -30.95 -18.00 26.68
C ASP A 25 -31.95 -16.84 26.70
N GLY A 26 -31.47 -15.64 27.06
CA GLY A 26 -32.29 -14.43 27.02
C GLY A 26 -32.92 -14.27 25.64
N VAL A 27 -34.15 -13.78 25.59
CA VAL A 27 -34.84 -13.50 24.32
C VAL A 27 -33.95 -12.57 23.50
N ASN A 28 -33.62 -12.95 22.26
CA ASN A 28 -32.94 -12.05 21.33
C ASN A 28 -33.70 -10.72 21.30
N GLY A 29 -32.97 -9.59 21.34
CA GLY A 29 -33.56 -8.30 21.07
C GLY A 29 -34.23 -8.28 19.70
N GLU A 30 -35.22 -7.40 19.51
CA GLU A 30 -35.79 -7.19 18.19
C GLU A 30 -34.67 -6.78 17.22
N GLN A 31 -34.64 -7.42 16.05
CA GLN A 31 -33.72 -7.03 14.98
C GLN A 31 -34.03 -5.57 14.62
N GLY A 32 -33.02 -4.70 14.69
CA GLY A 32 -33.15 -3.32 14.25
C GLY A 32 -33.49 -3.24 12.75
N ASP A 33 -34.12 -2.15 12.33
CA ASP A 33 -34.35 -1.90 10.91
C ASP A 33 -33.00 -1.79 10.18
N ASN A 34 -32.91 -2.37 8.98
CA ASN A 34 -31.75 -2.16 8.11
C ASN A 34 -31.53 -0.64 7.87
N GLY A 35 -30.27 -0.20 7.83
CA GLY A 35 -29.91 1.16 7.43
C GLY A 35 -30.38 1.52 6.02
N LEU A 36 -30.23 2.79 5.63
CA LEU A 36 -30.41 3.23 4.24
C LEU A 36 -29.11 2.97 3.47
N ASN A 37 -29.21 2.55 2.21
CA ASN A 37 -28.02 2.28 1.39
C ASN A 37 -27.38 3.62 0.96
N SER A 38 -26.07 3.76 1.04
CA SER A 38 -25.39 4.86 0.35
C SER A 38 -25.30 4.53 -1.15
N LEU A 39 -25.52 5.50 -2.01
CA LEU A 39 -25.42 5.35 -3.46
C LEU A 39 -24.56 6.46 -4.03
N VAL A 40 -23.86 6.13 -5.12
CA VAL A 40 -23.02 7.06 -5.87
C VAL A 40 -23.53 7.16 -7.30
N LYS A 41 -23.63 8.39 -7.82
CA LYS A 41 -24.06 8.66 -9.20
C LYS A 41 -23.04 9.53 -9.90
N VAL A 42 -22.51 9.04 -11.01
CA VAL A 42 -21.65 9.83 -11.91
C VAL A 42 -22.47 10.39 -13.05
N THR A 43 -22.47 11.72 -13.18
CA THR A 43 -23.11 12.43 -14.28
C THR A 43 -22.04 13.08 -15.15
N ALA A 44 -21.93 12.69 -16.41
CA ALA A 44 -21.04 13.38 -17.35
C ALA A 44 -21.54 14.82 -17.58
N LEU A 45 -20.63 15.78 -17.47
CA LEU A 45 -20.88 17.21 -17.68
C LEU A 45 -20.39 17.61 -19.07
N ALA A 46 -21.27 18.29 -19.82
CA ALA A 46 -20.94 18.80 -21.14
C ALA A 46 -20.04 20.03 -21.06
N ILE A 47 -19.28 20.28 -22.13
CA ILE A 47 -18.55 21.53 -22.32
C ILE A 47 -19.53 22.71 -22.22
N GLY A 48 -19.19 23.72 -21.41
CA GLY A 48 -20.05 24.87 -21.11
C GLY A 48 -20.90 24.72 -19.85
N ASP A 49 -20.75 23.64 -19.08
CA ASP A 49 -21.37 23.50 -17.75
C ASP A 49 -20.91 24.63 -16.80
N THR A 50 -21.80 25.08 -15.91
CA THR A 50 -21.53 26.20 -15.00
C THR A 50 -20.48 25.90 -13.94
N ASN A 51 -20.34 24.63 -13.54
CA ASN A 51 -19.34 24.18 -12.57
C ASN A 51 -18.08 23.71 -13.28
N CYS A 52 -18.23 23.07 -14.45
CA CYS A 52 -17.12 22.61 -15.27
C CYS A 52 -17.19 23.17 -16.72
N PRO A 53 -16.70 24.39 -16.97
CA PRO A 53 -16.81 25.03 -18.28
C PRO A 53 -16.16 24.25 -19.44
N ALA A 54 -15.18 23.40 -19.15
CA ALA A 54 -14.52 22.53 -20.13
C ALA A 54 -15.14 21.12 -20.22
N GLY A 55 -16.30 20.88 -19.61
CA GLY A 55 -16.86 19.53 -19.44
C GLY A 55 -16.25 18.84 -18.22
N GLY A 56 -16.72 17.64 -17.88
CA GLY A 56 -16.30 16.98 -16.64
C GLY A 56 -17.17 15.79 -16.25
N GLN A 57 -17.07 15.40 -14.99
CA GLN A 57 -17.98 14.49 -14.33
C GLN A 57 -18.42 15.14 -13.01
N ARG A 58 -19.70 14.99 -12.66
CA ARG A 58 -20.22 15.28 -11.34
C ARG A 58 -20.40 13.95 -10.61
N ILE A 59 -19.79 13.81 -9.45
CA ILE A 59 -19.98 12.67 -8.56
C ILE A 59 -20.89 13.11 -7.43
N ASP A 60 -22.09 12.55 -7.40
CA ASP A 60 -23.06 12.73 -6.33
C ASP A 60 -23.06 11.49 -5.42
N THR A 61 -23.15 11.70 -4.12
CA THR A 61 -23.33 10.65 -3.12
C THR A 61 -24.57 10.94 -2.30
N GLY A 62 -25.24 9.91 -1.78
CA GLY A 62 -26.41 10.10 -0.91
C GLY A 62 -27.06 8.80 -0.47
N LEU A 63 -28.03 8.89 0.44
CA LEU A 63 -28.71 7.71 0.98
C LEU A 63 -29.99 7.41 0.18
N ASP A 64 -30.14 6.18 -0.28
CA ASP A 64 -31.34 5.61 -0.91
C ASP A 64 -32.47 5.50 0.12
N ALA A 65 -33.10 6.64 0.39
CA ALA A 65 -34.11 6.79 1.42
C ALA A 65 -35.39 6.02 1.09
N ASN A 66 -35.65 5.78 -0.21
CA ASN A 66 -36.82 5.08 -0.67
C ASN A 66 -36.57 3.58 -0.98
N ARG A 67 -35.31 3.13 -0.90
CA ARG A 67 -34.84 1.75 -1.11
C ARG A 67 -35.12 1.22 -2.52
N ASN A 68 -35.01 2.07 -3.54
CA ASN A 68 -35.26 1.69 -4.93
C ASN A 68 -33.99 1.34 -5.72
N GLY A 69 -32.81 1.44 -5.10
CA GLY A 69 -31.51 1.14 -5.69
C GLY A 69 -31.00 2.21 -6.66
N GLN A 70 -31.55 3.43 -6.65
CA GLN A 70 -31.12 4.54 -7.50
C GLN A 70 -30.98 5.82 -6.70
N LEU A 71 -29.88 6.56 -6.91
CA LEU A 71 -29.70 7.86 -6.28
C LEU A 71 -30.53 8.93 -7.00
N GLU A 72 -31.67 9.28 -6.40
CA GLU A 72 -32.55 10.35 -6.89
C GLU A 72 -32.08 11.73 -6.42
N ASP A 73 -32.50 12.79 -7.12
CA ASP A 73 -32.02 14.16 -6.82
C ASP A 73 -32.36 14.63 -5.39
N ALA A 74 -33.41 14.08 -4.78
CA ALA A 74 -33.80 14.37 -3.39
C ALA A 74 -32.92 13.67 -2.35
N GLU A 75 -32.16 12.66 -2.75
CA GLU A 75 -31.31 11.82 -1.90
C GLU A 75 -29.85 12.28 -1.93
N ILE A 76 -29.47 13.08 -2.92
CA ILE A 76 -28.11 13.63 -3.09
C ILE A 76 -27.75 14.54 -1.90
N ILE A 77 -26.66 14.20 -1.23
CA ILE A 77 -26.05 15.04 -0.20
C ILE A 77 -25.18 16.07 -0.90
N THR A 78 -25.74 17.25 -1.18
CA THR A 78 -25.07 18.29 -2.00
C THR A 78 -23.72 18.75 -1.43
N ALA A 79 -23.52 18.65 -0.11
CA ALA A 79 -22.25 18.96 0.55
C ALA A 79 -21.12 17.98 0.18
N GLN A 80 -21.46 16.81 -0.33
CA GLN A 80 -20.52 15.78 -0.79
C GLN A 80 -20.42 15.72 -2.32
N THR A 81 -21.26 16.46 -3.06
CA THR A 81 -21.14 16.53 -4.53
C THR A 81 -19.77 17.08 -4.91
N GLN A 82 -19.04 16.31 -5.71
CA GLN A 82 -17.77 16.73 -6.29
C GLN A 82 -17.92 16.93 -7.79
N PHE A 83 -17.15 17.89 -8.31
CA PHE A 83 -17.05 18.18 -9.71
C PHE A 83 -15.63 17.85 -10.17
N ILE A 84 -15.49 16.76 -10.91
CA ILE A 84 -14.26 16.43 -11.64
C ILE A 84 -14.34 17.17 -12.96
N CYS A 85 -13.90 18.42 -12.96
CA CYS A 85 -13.87 19.19 -14.19
C CYS A 85 -12.74 18.71 -15.09
N GLN A 86 -13.05 18.52 -16.37
CA GLN A 86 -12.00 18.42 -17.37
C GLN A 86 -11.14 19.68 -17.26
N PRO A 87 -9.81 19.54 -17.13
CA PRO A 87 -8.97 20.70 -17.03
C PRO A 87 -9.13 21.57 -18.27
N GLN A 88 -9.16 22.89 -18.09
CA GLN A 88 -9.12 23.87 -19.21
C GLN A 88 -7.80 23.80 -20.02
N SER A 89 -6.88 22.92 -19.60
CA SER A 89 -5.65 22.54 -20.28
C SER A 89 -5.69 21.04 -20.54
N ALA A 90 -5.16 20.64 -21.69
CA ALA A 90 -4.81 19.27 -22.04
C ALA A 90 -4.57 18.35 -20.83
N GLY A 91 -5.54 17.48 -20.51
CA GLY A 91 -5.36 16.40 -19.54
C GLY A 91 -4.32 15.38 -20.03
N VAL A 92 -3.99 14.39 -19.21
CA VAL A 92 -3.22 13.24 -19.68
C VAL A 92 -4.09 12.00 -19.76
N LYS A 93 -3.75 11.10 -20.66
CA LYS A 93 -4.37 9.78 -20.79
C LYS A 93 -3.30 8.70 -20.80
N ALA A 94 -3.53 7.65 -20.02
CA ALA A 94 -2.70 6.45 -20.07
C ALA A 94 -3.21 5.46 -21.13
N GLU A 95 -2.29 4.90 -21.90
CA GLU A 95 -2.57 3.85 -22.88
C GLU A 95 -1.61 2.68 -22.65
N LEU A 96 -2.12 1.48 -22.35
CA LEU A 96 -1.29 0.29 -22.23
C LEU A 96 -0.66 -0.05 -23.58
N ILE A 97 0.67 -0.13 -23.62
CA ILE A 97 1.45 -0.42 -24.84
C ILE A 97 2.41 -1.60 -24.66
N GLY A 98 2.73 -1.97 -23.41
CA GLY A 98 3.66 -3.03 -23.07
C GLY A 98 3.14 -3.83 -21.89
N ARG A 99 3.30 -5.15 -21.93
CA ARG A 99 3.02 -6.02 -20.78
C ARG A 99 3.90 -7.27 -20.82
N HIS A 100 4.36 -7.70 -19.65
CA HIS A 100 4.99 -8.99 -19.39
C HIS A 100 4.18 -9.74 -18.33
N GLN A 101 4.10 -11.06 -18.43
CA GLN A 101 3.46 -11.91 -17.43
C GLN A 101 4.33 -13.13 -17.15
N THR A 102 4.65 -13.36 -15.87
CA THR A 102 5.49 -14.48 -15.43
C THR A 102 4.74 -15.81 -15.38
N GLY A 103 3.41 -15.76 -15.19
CA GLY A 103 2.57 -16.92 -14.93
C GLY A 103 2.65 -17.43 -13.48
N ILE A 104 3.29 -16.68 -12.58
CA ILE A 104 3.33 -16.94 -11.14
C ILE A 104 2.42 -15.91 -10.46
N TYR A 105 1.53 -16.38 -9.60
CA TYR A 105 0.50 -15.55 -8.96
C TYR A 105 0.61 -15.60 -7.44
N GLY A 106 0.36 -14.47 -6.79
CA GLY A 106 0.28 -14.30 -5.34
C GLY A 106 1.59 -14.46 -4.59
N LEU A 107 2.74 -14.51 -5.29
CA LEU A 107 4.05 -14.75 -4.69
C LEU A 107 5.04 -13.63 -5.05
N SER A 108 4.54 -12.41 -5.21
CA SER A 108 5.35 -11.20 -5.39
C SER A 108 6.36 -11.32 -6.54
N ALA A 109 5.88 -11.75 -7.71
CA ALA A 109 6.74 -12.06 -8.86
C ALA A 109 7.09 -10.83 -9.71
N ALA A 110 6.66 -9.63 -9.31
CA ALA A 110 6.94 -8.35 -9.95
C ALA A 110 6.68 -7.17 -8.98
N GLU A 111 7.63 -6.87 -8.10
CA GLU A 111 7.48 -5.84 -7.06
C GLU A 111 8.08 -4.51 -7.54
N ILE A 112 9.38 -4.30 -7.31
CA ILE A 112 10.09 -3.07 -7.66
C ILE A 112 10.53 -3.08 -9.13
N VAL A 113 10.28 -1.96 -9.82
CA VAL A 113 10.65 -1.78 -11.23
C VAL A 113 11.60 -0.60 -11.43
N GLU A 114 12.64 -0.80 -12.23
CA GLU A 114 13.55 0.25 -12.67
C GLU A 114 13.78 0.24 -14.18
N TYR A 115 14.19 1.38 -14.73
CA TYR A 115 14.41 1.53 -16.17
C TYR A 115 15.76 2.13 -16.50
N HIS A 116 16.52 1.41 -17.34
CA HIS A 116 17.78 1.90 -17.88
C HIS A 116 17.61 2.37 -19.33
N SER A 117 17.77 3.67 -19.57
CA SER A 117 17.53 4.31 -20.87
C SER A 117 18.46 3.83 -21.97
N ASP A 118 19.75 3.65 -21.66
CA ASP A 118 20.76 3.38 -22.67
C ASP A 118 20.65 1.96 -23.23
N SER A 119 20.32 0.99 -22.36
CA SER A 119 20.06 -0.40 -22.76
C SER A 119 18.61 -0.68 -23.16
N LYS A 120 17.69 0.24 -22.84
CA LYS A 120 16.23 0.07 -22.98
C LYS A 120 15.74 -1.21 -22.29
N ARG A 121 16.16 -1.40 -21.04
CA ARG A 121 15.74 -2.53 -20.21
C ARG A 121 14.92 -2.08 -19.03
N ILE A 122 13.92 -2.87 -18.71
CA ILE A 122 13.19 -2.79 -17.45
C ILE A 122 13.78 -3.87 -16.54
N PHE A 123 14.19 -3.48 -15.34
CA PHE A 123 14.62 -4.39 -14.28
C PHE A 123 13.45 -4.57 -13.33
N VAL A 124 13.12 -5.81 -12.99
CA VAL A 124 11.95 -6.16 -12.18
C VAL A 124 12.40 -7.08 -11.06
N VAL A 125 12.19 -6.67 -9.82
CA VAL A 125 12.40 -7.54 -8.65
C VAL A 125 11.32 -8.61 -8.63
N ASN A 126 11.77 -9.85 -8.44
CA ASN A 126 10.93 -11.03 -8.38
C ASN A 126 11.30 -11.80 -7.11
N ALA A 127 10.62 -11.52 -5.99
CA ALA A 127 10.90 -12.14 -4.70
C ALA A 127 10.76 -13.67 -4.71
N ILE A 128 9.85 -14.24 -5.51
CA ILE A 128 9.71 -15.71 -5.59
C ILE A 128 10.99 -16.40 -6.09
N SER A 129 11.67 -15.81 -7.07
CA SER A 129 12.97 -16.32 -7.54
C SER A 129 14.15 -15.79 -6.71
N GLY A 130 13.93 -14.72 -5.94
CA GLY A 130 14.97 -13.96 -5.23
C GLY A 130 15.92 -13.22 -6.17
N LYS A 131 15.48 -12.88 -7.39
CA LYS A 131 16.31 -12.35 -8.48
C LYS A 131 15.72 -11.11 -9.12
N VAL A 132 16.49 -10.49 -10.02
CA VAL A 132 16.04 -9.36 -10.83
C VAL A 132 15.89 -9.78 -12.29
N ASP A 133 14.66 -9.75 -12.80
CA ASP A 133 14.35 -10.01 -14.19
C ASP A 133 14.69 -8.81 -15.08
N MET A 134 15.13 -9.08 -16.31
CA MET A 134 15.42 -8.05 -17.32
C MET A 134 14.49 -8.19 -18.52
N LEU A 135 13.62 -7.20 -18.73
CA LEU A 135 12.67 -7.17 -19.84
C LEU A 135 13.14 -6.24 -20.97
N ASP A 136 12.85 -6.60 -22.22
CA ASP A 136 13.20 -5.83 -23.42
C ASP A 136 12.21 -4.69 -23.71
N ALA A 137 12.50 -3.50 -23.19
CA ALA A 137 11.73 -2.30 -23.51
C ALA A 137 12.09 -1.67 -24.87
N SER A 138 13.07 -2.19 -25.62
CA SER A 138 13.32 -1.71 -26.98
C SER A 138 12.15 -2.00 -27.92
N LEU A 139 11.36 -3.04 -27.62
CA LEU A 139 10.13 -3.43 -28.31
C LEU A 139 9.05 -2.33 -28.26
N LEU A 140 9.11 -1.43 -27.29
CA LEU A 140 8.15 -0.33 -27.12
C LEU A 140 8.34 0.80 -28.15
N ALA A 141 9.46 0.86 -28.87
CA ALA A 141 9.78 1.97 -29.77
C ALA A 141 8.71 2.22 -30.86
N ASN A 142 8.01 1.16 -31.29
CA ASN A 142 6.92 1.22 -32.27
C ASN A 142 5.60 0.66 -31.70
N ALA A 143 5.52 0.44 -30.39
CA ALA A 143 4.31 -0.10 -29.79
C ALA A 143 3.17 0.92 -29.86
N THR A 144 1.96 0.42 -30.10
CA THR A 144 0.74 1.19 -30.10
C THR A 144 -0.14 0.78 -28.93
N LYS A 145 -1.16 1.57 -28.62
CA LYS A 145 -2.21 1.19 -27.67
C LYS A 145 -2.71 -0.23 -27.98
N ALA A 146 -2.75 -1.09 -26.96
CA ALA A 146 -3.28 -2.43 -27.08
C ALA A 146 -4.76 -2.42 -27.46
N SER A 147 -5.15 -3.29 -28.42
CA SER A 147 -6.55 -3.56 -28.73
C SER A 147 -7.19 -4.50 -27.70
N GLU A 148 -6.40 -5.45 -27.19
CA GLU A 148 -6.80 -6.46 -26.19
C GLU A 148 -5.83 -6.36 -24.99
N PRO A 149 -6.04 -5.42 -24.06
CA PRO A 149 -5.06 -5.11 -23.02
C PRO A 149 -4.84 -6.27 -22.03
N LEU A 150 -5.88 -7.03 -21.68
CA LEU A 150 -5.80 -8.18 -20.77
C LEU A 150 -4.97 -9.34 -21.35
N ALA A 151 -4.96 -9.50 -22.68
CA ALA A 151 -4.20 -10.55 -23.37
C ALA A 151 -2.79 -10.10 -23.79
N LEU A 152 -2.39 -8.86 -23.50
CA LEU A 152 -1.11 -8.33 -23.93
C LEU A 152 0.04 -9.02 -23.19
N ASN A 153 1.02 -9.52 -23.93
CA ASN A 153 2.27 -10.06 -23.41
C ASN A 153 3.40 -9.90 -24.45
N ASN A 154 3.82 -8.66 -24.68
CA ASN A 154 4.71 -8.25 -25.77
C ASN A 154 6.08 -7.72 -25.31
N LEU A 155 6.42 -7.94 -24.04
CA LEU A 155 7.73 -7.66 -23.49
C LEU A 155 8.46 -8.97 -23.20
N ASP A 156 9.56 -9.20 -23.93
CA ASP A 156 10.36 -10.42 -23.78
C ASP A 156 11.26 -10.33 -22.54
N LYS A 157 11.34 -11.42 -21.76
CA LYS A 157 12.36 -11.58 -20.71
C LYS A 157 13.70 -11.97 -21.34
N LEU A 158 14.68 -11.09 -21.24
CA LEU A 158 16.04 -11.26 -21.78
C LEU A 158 16.93 -12.13 -20.90
N GLY A 159 16.64 -12.18 -19.60
CA GLY A 159 17.43 -12.92 -18.63
C GLY A 159 17.09 -12.49 -17.21
N GLU A 160 17.91 -12.93 -16.26
CA GLU A 160 17.79 -12.63 -14.83
C GLU A 160 19.18 -12.36 -14.24
N LEU A 161 19.20 -11.57 -13.17
CA LEU A 161 20.39 -11.28 -12.38
C LEU A 161 20.30 -12.05 -11.06
N ASP A 162 21.26 -12.94 -10.84
CA ASP A 162 21.35 -13.79 -9.65
C ASP A 162 22.26 -13.12 -8.59
N VAL A 163 21.68 -12.16 -7.86
CA VAL A 163 22.43 -11.32 -6.93
C VAL A 163 23.03 -12.15 -5.78
N ALA A 164 22.28 -13.11 -5.25
CA ALA A 164 22.76 -14.02 -4.20
C ALA A 164 24.03 -14.76 -4.62
N LYS A 165 24.05 -15.29 -5.85
CA LYS A 165 25.21 -15.98 -6.41
C LYS A 165 26.41 -15.05 -6.60
N ASP A 166 26.18 -13.83 -7.08
CA ASP A 166 27.25 -12.86 -7.34
C ASP A 166 27.88 -12.32 -6.04
N VAL A 167 27.07 -12.11 -4.99
CA VAL A 167 27.57 -11.80 -3.63
C VAL A 167 28.36 -12.97 -3.05
N GLY A 168 27.91 -14.21 -3.28
CA GLY A 168 28.68 -15.41 -2.97
C GLY A 168 28.80 -15.74 -1.48
N LEU A 169 27.85 -15.27 -0.66
CA LEU A 169 27.77 -15.55 0.77
C LEU A 169 26.66 -16.57 1.09
N SER A 170 26.73 -17.18 2.27
CA SER A 170 25.67 -18.08 2.76
C SER A 170 24.49 -17.29 3.32
N PHE A 171 23.31 -17.91 3.23
CA PHE A 171 22.04 -17.41 3.78
C PHE A 171 21.52 -16.13 3.09
N MET A 172 21.94 -15.85 1.85
CA MET A 172 21.33 -14.78 1.05
C MET A 172 19.87 -15.12 0.77
N GLY A 173 18.99 -14.13 0.93
CA GLY A 173 17.56 -14.23 0.65
C GLY A 173 17.18 -13.53 -0.66
N SER A 174 15.99 -12.93 -0.67
CA SER A 174 15.45 -12.18 -1.79
C SER A 174 16.14 -10.83 -2.02
N VAL A 175 16.15 -10.42 -3.28
CA VAL A 175 16.39 -9.02 -3.64
C VAL A 175 15.08 -8.28 -3.38
N ASN A 176 15.12 -7.17 -2.65
CA ASN A 176 13.91 -6.42 -2.27
C ASN A 176 13.75 -5.16 -3.13
N SER A 177 14.87 -4.51 -3.48
CA SER A 177 14.81 -3.28 -4.27
C SER A 177 15.99 -3.12 -5.23
N VAL A 178 15.76 -2.34 -6.28
CA VAL A 178 16.78 -1.94 -7.25
C VAL A 178 16.69 -0.45 -7.53
N SER A 179 17.84 0.18 -7.77
CA SER A 179 17.94 1.57 -8.22
C SER A 179 18.99 1.72 -9.30
N ILE A 180 18.80 2.70 -10.19
CA ILE A 180 19.71 2.96 -11.32
C ILE A 180 20.08 4.44 -11.39
N SER A 181 21.37 4.74 -11.47
CA SER A 181 21.89 6.07 -11.77
C SER A 181 22.98 6.02 -12.84
N GLY A 182 22.70 6.67 -13.97
CA GLY A 182 23.52 6.50 -15.17
C GLY A 182 23.59 5.02 -15.56
N ASN A 183 24.81 4.48 -15.63
CA ASN A 183 25.07 3.08 -15.94
C ASN A 183 25.40 2.23 -14.70
N LEU A 184 25.09 2.70 -13.49
CA LEU A 184 25.30 1.96 -12.25
C LEU A 184 23.95 1.48 -11.72
N LEU A 185 23.84 0.17 -11.46
CA LEU A 185 22.69 -0.45 -10.80
C LEU A 185 23.10 -0.85 -9.38
N ALA A 186 22.24 -0.57 -8.41
CA ALA A 186 22.33 -1.04 -7.04
C ALA A 186 21.14 -1.97 -6.76
N ALA A 187 21.38 -3.13 -6.15
CA ALA A 187 20.36 -4.09 -5.76
C ALA A 187 20.48 -4.41 -4.26
N ALA A 188 19.43 -4.13 -3.49
CA ALA A 188 19.32 -4.43 -2.07
C ALA A 188 18.91 -5.91 -1.90
N ILE A 189 19.66 -6.66 -1.09
CA ILE A 189 19.42 -8.09 -0.89
C ILE A 189 19.49 -8.44 0.59
N GLU A 190 18.44 -9.12 1.06
CA GLU A 190 18.30 -9.55 2.45
C GLU A 190 19.21 -10.73 2.79
N ARG A 191 19.36 -10.99 4.09
CA ARG A 191 20.17 -12.10 4.57
C ARG A 191 19.61 -12.71 5.85
N GLY A 192 19.50 -14.03 5.83
CA GLY A 192 19.13 -14.83 6.98
C GLY A 192 20.29 -15.20 7.88
N ASP A 193 19.96 -15.86 8.97
CA ASP A 193 20.93 -16.34 9.96
C ASP A 193 21.10 -17.87 9.94
N ALA A 194 22.03 -18.35 10.76
CA ALA A 194 22.29 -19.78 10.89
C ALA A 194 21.20 -20.55 11.68
N ALA A 195 20.26 -19.84 12.32
CA ALA A 195 19.12 -20.42 13.03
C ALA A 195 17.91 -20.65 12.11
N GLY A 196 17.97 -20.18 10.86
CA GLY A 196 16.92 -20.34 9.86
C GLY A 196 15.93 -19.17 9.81
N ASN A 197 16.23 -18.07 10.51
CA ASN A 197 15.49 -16.83 10.32
C ASN A 197 15.89 -16.18 8.99
N LYS A 198 14.95 -15.53 8.30
CA LYS A 198 15.13 -15.11 6.90
C LYS A 198 15.82 -13.75 6.75
N THR A 199 15.61 -12.82 7.68
CA THR A 199 15.93 -11.39 7.48
C THR A 199 16.75 -10.78 8.62
N GLN A 200 17.03 -11.53 9.68
CA GLN A 200 17.62 -11.03 10.93
C GLN A 200 19.14 -10.80 10.87
N SER A 201 19.82 -11.11 9.77
CA SER A 201 21.23 -10.76 9.57
C SER A 201 21.38 -9.53 8.68
N ASN A 202 22.49 -8.81 8.84
CA ASN A 202 22.86 -7.73 7.93
C ASN A 202 22.82 -8.18 6.46
N GLY A 203 22.07 -7.44 5.65
CA GLY A 203 21.99 -7.60 4.21
C GLY A 203 23.09 -6.84 3.47
N PHE A 204 22.93 -6.75 2.16
CA PHE A 204 23.92 -6.15 1.27
C PHE A 204 23.26 -5.29 0.19
N VAL A 205 24.02 -4.33 -0.33
CA VAL A 205 23.76 -3.73 -1.65
C VAL A 205 24.80 -4.20 -2.64
N ALA A 206 24.37 -4.95 -3.65
CA ALA A 206 25.20 -5.38 -4.76
C ALA A 206 25.19 -4.34 -5.89
N PHE A 207 26.36 -4.02 -6.43
CA PHE A 207 26.54 -3.02 -7.47
C PHE A 207 26.96 -3.65 -8.79
N TYR A 208 26.35 -3.17 -9.88
CA TYR A 208 26.57 -3.67 -11.23
C TYR A 208 26.81 -2.53 -12.21
N GLN A 209 27.77 -2.73 -13.10
CA GLN A 209 27.96 -1.89 -14.27
C GLN A 209 27.02 -2.35 -15.37
N LEU A 210 26.18 -1.42 -15.87
CA LEU A 210 25.38 -1.59 -17.06
C LEU A 210 26.20 -1.16 -18.27
N ASN A 211 26.29 -2.01 -19.30
CA ASN A 211 27.11 -1.77 -20.50
C ASN A 211 26.25 -1.92 -21.76
N GLY A 212 25.23 -1.07 -21.91
CA GLY A 212 24.26 -1.18 -23.01
C GLY A 212 23.54 -2.53 -22.97
N ILE A 213 23.59 -3.31 -24.06
CA ILE A 213 22.88 -4.58 -24.19
C ILE A 213 23.66 -5.80 -23.65
N GLU A 214 24.83 -5.61 -23.05
CA GLU A 214 25.54 -6.72 -22.41
C GLU A 214 24.90 -7.10 -21.06
N ALA A 215 25.24 -8.26 -20.53
CA ALA A 215 24.81 -8.64 -19.19
C ALA A 215 25.37 -7.64 -18.14
N PRO A 216 24.62 -7.29 -17.08
CA PRO A 216 25.15 -6.50 -15.98
C PRO A 216 26.43 -7.13 -15.42
N LEU A 217 27.49 -6.32 -15.24
CA LEU A 217 28.76 -6.79 -14.71
C LEU A 217 28.85 -6.48 -13.22
N PHE A 218 28.89 -7.50 -12.38
CA PHE A 218 29.08 -7.34 -10.94
C PHE A 218 30.38 -6.58 -10.62
N ILE A 219 30.29 -5.58 -9.75
CA ILE A 219 31.41 -4.74 -9.30
C ILE A 219 31.85 -5.19 -7.91
N SER A 220 30.92 -5.09 -6.95
CA SER A 220 31.15 -5.37 -5.53
C SER A 220 29.81 -5.37 -4.78
N ALA A 221 29.82 -5.87 -3.55
CA ALA A 221 28.71 -5.71 -2.60
C ALA A 221 29.18 -4.98 -1.34
N VAL A 222 28.28 -4.19 -0.74
CA VAL A 222 28.53 -3.42 0.48
C VAL A 222 27.54 -3.90 1.54
N GLU A 223 28.06 -4.31 2.71
CA GLU A 223 27.21 -4.70 3.85
C GLU A 223 26.46 -3.50 4.41
N VAL A 224 25.18 -3.70 4.75
CA VAL A 224 24.27 -2.69 5.31
C VAL A 224 23.54 -3.25 6.54
N GLY A 225 22.39 -2.69 6.93
CA GLY A 225 21.59 -3.18 8.06
C GLY A 225 20.83 -4.47 7.74
N ALA A 226 20.08 -4.97 8.73
CA ALA A 226 19.17 -6.10 8.55
C ALA A 226 17.96 -5.69 7.70
N LEU A 227 17.50 -6.59 6.84
CA LEU A 227 16.39 -6.36 5.90
C LEU A 227 16.50 -5.04 5.10
N PRO A 228 17.48 -4.92 4.18
CA PRO A 228 17.59 -3.75 3.31
C PRO A 228 16.45 -3.78 2.29
N ASP A 229 15.42 -3.00 2.58
CA ASP A 229 14.18 -3.00 1.83
C ASP A 229 14.28 -2.06 0.61
N ASN A 230 14.21 -0.73 0.79
CA ASN A 230 14.41 0.21 -0.32
C ASN A 230 15.88 0.61 -0.54
N VAL A 231 16.30 0.72 -1.81
CA VAL A 231 17.56 1.37 -2.21
C VAL A 231 17.31 2.50 -3.20
N VAL A 232 17.97 3.64 -3.02
CA VAL A 232 17.83 4.80 -3.91
C VAL A 232 19.14 5.54 -4.12
N PHE A 233 19.41 5.96 -5.37
CA PHE A 233 20.50 6.91 -5.65
C PHE A 233 20.06 8.36 -5.38
N SER A 234 21.01 9.18 -4.90
CA SER A 234 20.86 10.64 -4.99
C SER A 234 20.70 11.08 -6.44
N HIS A 235 20.04 12.22 -6.66
CA HIS A 235 19.77 12.74 -8.01
C HIS A 235 21.05 13.03 -8.80
N ASP A 236 22.17 13.30 -8.12
CA ASP A 236 23.49 13.50 -8.73
C ASP A 236 24.33 12.22 -8.86
N GLY A 237 23.80 11.08 -8.41
CA GLY A 237 24.43 9.75 -8.51
C GLY A 237 25.66 9.56 -7.60
N LYS A 238 25.91 10.47 -6.66
CA LYS A 238 27.10 10.42 -5.79
C LYS A 238 26.89 9.69 -4.47
N THR A 239 25.66 9.39 -4.12
CA THR A 239 25.31 8.72 -2.88
C THR A 239 24.22 7.70 -3.15
N VAL A 240 24.29 6.55 -2.48
CA VAL A 240 23.20 5.59 -2.37
C VAL A 240 22.72 5.58 -0.92
N LEU A 241 21.42 5.60 -0.74
CA LEU A 241 20.77 5.41 0.53
C LEU A 241 19.97 4.11 0.52
N VAL A 242 19.92 3.46 1.67
CA VAL A 242 19.24 2.17 1.86
C VAL A 242 18.44 2.24 3.15
N ALA A 243 17.14 1.98 3.07
CA ALA A 243 16.32 1.76 4.24
C ALA A 243 16.51 0.31 4.66
N ASN A 244 16.89 0.10 5.92
CA ASN A 244 17.04 -1.23 6.48
C ASN A 244 16.00 -1.30 7.58
N GLU A 245 14.95 -2.06 7.31
CA GLU A 245 13.73 -2.09 8.11
C GLU A 245 14.02 -2.64 9.49
N GLY A 246 14.72 -3.78 9.55
CA GLY A 246 15.15 -4.39 10.80
C GLY A 246 14.04 -5.16 11.52
N GLU A 247 13.07 -5.71 10.78
CA GLU A 247 11.93 -6.43 11.36
C GLU A 247 12.29 -7.57 12.33
N PRO A 248 11.42 -7.80 13.34
CA PRO A 248 11.51 -8.95 14.21
C PRO A 248 11.25 -10.26 13.48
N ASN A 249 11.79 -11.35 14.01
CA ASN A 249 11.37 -12.67 13.57
C ASN A 249 9.97 -13.03 14.10
N GLN A 250 9.34 -14.06 13.53
CA GLN A 250 7.94 -14.41 13.80
C GLN A 250 7.56 -14.59 15.28
N ASP A 251 8.48 -15.06 16.13
CA ASP A 251 8.22 -15.23 17.57
C ASP A 251 8.71 -14.05 18.44
N TYR A 252 9.15 -12.95 17.81
CA TYR A 252 9.69 -11.75 18.44
C TYR A 252 10.91 -11.99 19.35
N SER A 253 11.62 -13.11 19.18
CA SER A 253 12.81 -13.43 19.99
C SER A 253 14.09 -12.75 19.48
N ILE A 254 14.13 -12.35 18.21
CA ILE A 254 15.21 -11.60 17.59
C ILE A 254 14.61 -10.42 16.83
N ASP A 255 14.94 -9.23 17.28
CA ASP A 255 14.43 -7.96 16.78
C ASP A 255 15.63 -7.04 16.49
N PRO A 256 16.15 -7.02 15.25
CA PRO A 256 17.24 -6.13 14.84
C PRO A 256 16.87 -4.64 15.03
N GLU A 257 17.87 -3.76 15.03
CA GLU A 257 17.59 -2.31 14.97
C GLU A 257 17.43 -1.87 13.51
N GLY A 258 16.38 -1.10 13.22
CA GLY A 258 16.23 -0.41 11.95
C GLY A 258 17.32 0.66 11.76
N SER A 259 17.66 0.94 10.50
CA SER A 259 18.69 1.93 10.17
C SER A 259 18.62 2.44 8.73
N VAL A 260 19.25 3.58 8.44
CA VAL A 260 19.46 4.05 7.06
C VAL A 260 20.94 4.00 6.71
N ALA A 261 21.31 3.21 5.70
CA ALA A 261 22.69 3.11 5.24
C ALA A 261 22.99 4.18 4.19
N ILE A 262 24.18 4.79 4.25
CA ILE A 262 24.67 5.77 3.28
C ILE A 262 25.98 5.25 2.67
N ILE A 263 25.98 5.08 1.35
CA ILE A 263 27.13 4.58 0.57
C ILE A 263 27.55 5.67 -0.42
N ALA A 264 28.78 6.18 -0.30
CA ALA A 264 29.30 7.15 -1.26
C ALA A 264 29.73 6.48 -2.56
N ILE A 265 29.44 7.12 -3.69
CA ILE A 265 29.88 6.75 -5.04
C ILE A 265 31.00 7.70 -5.46
N VAL A 266 32.20 7.15 -5.64
CA VAL A 266 33.39 7.91 -6.06
C VAL A 266 33.92 7.29 -7.34
N ASP A 267 34.11 8.11 -8.38
CA ASP A 267 34.56 7.68 -9.70
C ASP A 267 33.73 6.50 -10.26
N SER A 268 32.39 6.61 -10.13
CA SER A 268 31.40 5.60 -10.55
C SER A 268 31.53 4.24 -9.87
N LYS A 269 32.14 4.19 -8.68
CA LYS A 269 32.27 2.97 -7.87
C LYS A 269 31.74 3.21 -6.45
N PRO A 270 31.08 2.22 -5.85
CA PRO A 270 30.68 2.31 -4.46
C PRO A 270 31.90 2.30 -3.55
N SER A 271 31.78 3.01 -2.42
CA SER A 271 32.68 2.82 -1.28
C SER A 271 32.54 1.40 -0.75
N VAL A 272 33.61 0.86 -0.17
CA VAL A 272 33.63 -0.53 0.34
C VAL A 272 32.86 -0.72 1.66
N THR A 273 32.40 0.36 2.28
CA THR A 273 31.65 0.36 3.54
C THR A 273 30.50 1.36 3.47
N ALA A 274 29.39 1.05 4.12
CA ALA A 274 28.31 2.00 4.38
C ALA A 274 28.51 2.74 5.72
N THR A 275 27.91 3.92 5.83
CA THR A 275 27.69 4.59 7.12
C THR A 275 26.25 4.33 7.55
N LEU A 276 26.05 3.70 8.70
CA LEU A 276 24.70 3.43 9.24
C LEU A 276 24.22 4.60 10.11
N VAL A 277 23.13 5.23 9.69
CA VAL A 277 22.35 6.16 10.48
C VAL A 277 21.38 5.35 11.34
N GLN A 278 21.60 5.37 12.65
CA GLN A 278 20.84 4.58 13.63
C GLN A 278 19.83 5.44 14.39
N PHE A 279 18.83 4.80 14.98
CA PHE A 279 17.80 5.45 15.81
C PHE A 279 18.07 5.36 17.31
N THR A 280 19.23 4.86 17.73
CA THR A 280 19.56 4.64 19.15
C THR A 280 19.49 5.90 20.01
N GLU A 281 19.68 7.10 19.46
CA GLU A 281 19.52 8.37 20.20
C GLU A 281 18.11 8.59 20.75
N PHE A 282 17.10 7.91 20.19
CA PHE A 282 15.69 7.98 20.58
C PHE A 282 15.30 6.93 21.63
N ASN A 283 16.17 5.96 21.93
CA ASN A 283 15.91 4.96 22.97
C ASN A 283 15.70 5.59 24.34
N GLN A 284 14.89 4.94 25.17
CA GLN A 284 14.60 5.40 26.52
C GLN A 284 15.89 5.67 27.30
N GLY A 285 15.98 6.85 27.93
CA GLY A 285 17.16 7.31 28.67
C GLY A 285 18.20 8.08 27.84
N ASN A 286 18.09 8.10 26.51
CA ASN A 286 18.94 8.90 25.63
C ASN A 286 18.39 10.31 25.40
N ALA A 287 19.25 11.22 24.91
CA ALA A 287 19.00 12.65 24.88
C ALA A 287 17.79 13.09 24.02
N ARG A 288 17.44 12.28 23.01
CA ARG A 288 16.39 12.61 22.04
C ARG A 288 15.11 11.80 22.20
N ASN A 289 15.03 10.93 23.22
CA ASN A 289 13.82 10.14 23.49
C ASN A 289 12.55 11.00 23.65
N LYS A 290 12.67 12.23 24.17
CA LYS A 290 11.56 13.19 24.27
C LYS A 290 10.94 13.64 22.93
N GLU A 291 11.59 13.35 21.81
CA GLU A 291 11.06 13.61 20.46
C GLU A 291 10.08 12.53 20.02
N ILE A 292 10.09 11.36 20.68
CA ILE A 292 9.12 10.29 20.48
C ILE A 292 7.87 10.63 21.29
N THR A 293 6.87 11.18 20.59
CA THR A 293 5.56 11.51 21.14
C THR A 293 4.59 10.33 21.01
N HIS A 294 3.44 10.39 21.69
CA HIS A 294 2.39 9.37 21.55
C HIS A 294 1.81 9.27 20.12
N ASP A 295 2.04 10.28 19.27
CA ASP A 295 1.62 10.27 17.86
C ASP A 295 2.55 9.43 16.95
N ILE A 296 3.69 8.96 17.46
CA ILE A 296 4.56 8.00 16.79
C ILE A 296 4.26 6.66 17.44
N LYS A 297 3.69 5.72 16.68
CA LYS A 297 3.28 4.42 17.22
C LYS A 297 4.54 3.59 17.50
N ILE A 298 4.73 3.26 18.78
CA ILE A 298 5.80 2.37 19.28
C ILE A 298 5.11 1.31 20.14
N ASN A 299 5.13 0.06 19.70
CA ASN A 299 4.27 -1.00 20.24
C ASN A 299 4.89 -2.41 20.23
N GLY A 300 6.08 -2.58 19.68
CA GLY A 300 6.86 -3.81 19.73
C GLY A 300 7.02 -4.30 21.18
N PRO A 301 6.71 -5.58 21.46
CA PRO A 301 6.86 -6.13 22.80
C PRO A 301 8.34 -6.09 23.17
N ILE A 302 8.67 -5.55 24.34
CA ILE A 302 10.05 -5.50 24.88
C ILE A 302 11.10 -4.86 23.96
N ALA A 303 10.68 -4.19 22.88
CA ALA A 303 11.53 -3.51 21.92
C ALA A 303 12.02 -2.16 22.46
N SER A 304 13.23 -1.78 22.07
CA SER A 304 13.67 -0.40 22.16
C SER A 304 13.06 0.42 21.01
N VAL A 305 13.02 1.75 21.14
CA VAL A 305 12.55 2.62 20.06
C VAL A 305 13.31 2.37 18.75
N ALA A 306 14.61 2.09 18.82
CA ALA A 306 15.44 1.86 17.64
C ALA A 306 15.16 0.51 16.94
N GLN A 307 14.60 -0.46 17.66
CA GLN A 307 14.12 -1.71 17.07
C GLN A 307 12.71 -1.52 16.50
N ASP A 308 11.88 -0.75 17.18
CA ASP A 308 10.51 -0.48 16.74
C ASP A 308 10.41 0.45 15.52
N LEU A 309 11.40 1.30 15.29
CA LEU A 309 11.43 2.17 14.12
C LEU A 309 11.94 1.38 12.91
N GLU A 310 11.06 1.16 11.93
CA GLU A 310 11.26 0.34 10.73
C GLU A 310 11.31 1.22 9.47
N PRO A 311 12.50 1.61 8.98
CA PRO A 311 12.65 2.33 7.72
C PRO A 311 12.33 1.45 6.52
N GLU A 312 11.46 1.92 5.65
CA GLU A 312 10.98 1.12 4.51
C GLU A 312 11.30 1.79 3.17
N TYR A 313 10.69 2.94 2.85
CA TYR A 313 10.87 3.62 1.57
C TYR A 313 11.62 4.97 1.69
N ILE A 314 12.43 5.34 0.69
CA ILE A 314 13.23 6.58 0.71
C ILE A 314 12.93 7.51 -0.47
N SER A 315 12.68 8.78 -0.17
CA SER A 315 12.72 9.88 -1.15
C SER A 315 13.87 10.86 -0.88
N ILE A 316 14.62 11.22 -1.93
CA ILE A 316 15.71 12.18 -1.84
C ILE A 316 15.23 13.58 -2.20
N SER A 317 15.49 14.55 -1.30
CA SER A 317 15.21 15.97 -1.56
C SER A 317 15.90 16.47 -2.84
N PRO A 318 15.31 17.41 -3.59
CA PRO A 318 15.84 17.83 -4.89
C PRO A 318 17.26 18.42 -4.89
N ASP A 319 17.80 18.82 -3.75
CA ASP A 319 19.19 19.30 -3.60
C ASP A 319 20.15 18.25 -3.01
N ASN A 320 19.70 17.01 -2.81
CA ASN A 320 20.46 15.89 -2.25
C ASN A 320 20.96 16.12 -0.80
N SER A 321 20.38 17.08 -0.07
CA SER A 321 20.82 17.37 1.31
C SER A 321 20.08 16.53 2.37
N HIS A 322 18.82 16.19 2.11
CA HIS A 322 17.96 15.40 2.98
C HIS A 322 17.36 14.20 2.28
N ALA A 323 17.07 13.16 3.06
CA ALA A 323 16.19 12.07 2.67
C ALA A 323 14.95 12.06 3.58
N PHE A 324 13.80 11.73 3.01
CA PHE A 324 12.54 11.48 3.71
C PHE A 324 12.29 9.99 3.65
N VAL A 325 12.14 9.36 4.81
CA VAL A 325 12.08 7.90 4.94
C VAL A 325 10.78 7.54 5.64
N SER A 326 9.95 6.69 5.01
CA SER A 326 8.75 6.16 5.68
C SER A 326 9.15 5.30 6.87
N LEU A 327 8.28 5.35 7.88
CA LEU A 327 8.26 4.48 9.04
C LEU A 327 6.79 4.04 9.17
N GLN A 328 6.36 3.15 8.28
CA GLN A 328 4.95 2.90 7.98
C GLN A 328 4.21 2.39 9.22
N GLU A 329 4.74 1.37 9.88
CA GLU A 329 4.20 0.78 11.10
C GLU A 329 4.13 1.87 12.17
N ASN A 330 5.07 2.81 12.21
CA ASN A 330 5.11 3.86 13.22
C ASN A 330 4.23 5.08 12.91
N ASN A 331 3.58 5.13 11.73
CA ASN A 331 2.80 6.27 11.23
C ASN A 331 3.63 7.58 11.22
N ALA A 332 4.87 7.49 10.76
CA ALA A 332 5.83 8.58 10.83
C ALA A 332 6.73 8.69 9.59
N ILE A 333 7.46 9.81 9.49
CA ILE A 333 8.52 10.01 8.49
C ILE A 333 9.81 10.43 9.21
N ALA A 334 10.90 9.68 9.03
CA ALA A 334 12.22 10.12 9.44
C ALA A 334 12.83 11.06 8.39
N VAL A 335 13.35 12.21 8.84
CA VAL A 335 14.12 13.13 8.00
C VAL A 335 15.60 12.92 8.29
N ILE A 336 16.36 12.47 7.29
CA ILE A 336 17.80 12.21 7.40
C ILE A 336 18.58 13.37 6.79
N ASP A 337 19.53 13.94 7.53
CA ASP A 337 20.54 14.84 6.97
C ASP A 337 21.64 13.97 6.34
N ILE A 338 21.66 13.92 5.01
CA ILE A 338 22.56 13.07 4.23
C ILE A 338 24.02 13.49 4.44
N THR A 339 24.26 14.80 4.55
CA THR A 339 25.62 15.34 4.68
C THR A 339 26.23 15.05 6.05
N LYS A 340 25.39 15.08 7.09
CA LYS A 340 25.82 14.79 8.48
C LYS A 340 25.67 13.32 8.87
N ALA A 341 25.07 12.49 8.01
CA ALA A 341 24.75 11.09 8.28
C ALA A 341 24.05 10.91 9.64
N LYS A 342 22.93 11.61 9.83
CA LYS A 342 22.13 11.52 11.06
C LYS A 342 20.64 11.74 10.82
N VAL A 343 19.80 11.23 11.72
CA VAL A 343 18.39 11.61 11.79
C VAL A 343 18.29 13.07 12.26
N ASP A 344 17.68 13.96 11.47
CA ASP A 344 17.39 15.33 11.89
C ASP A 344 16.16 15.39 12.80
N LYS A 345 15.09 14.69 12.44
CA LYS A 345 13.85 14.56 13.23
C LYS A 345 13.01 13.37 12.75
N ILE A 346 12.02 13.00 13.56
CA ILE A 346 10.95 12.08 13.19
C ILE A 346 9.64 12.88 13.22
N LEU A 347 8.89 12.84 12.14
CA LEU A 347 7.66 13.58 11.94
C LEU A 347 6.47 12.63 12.18
N PRO A 348 5.65 12.83 13.23
CA PRO A 348 4.38 12.13 13.34
C PRO A 348 3.40 12.64 12.27
N LEU A 349 2.60 11.75 11.70
CA LEU A 349 1.63 12.11 10.65
C LEU A 349 0.23 12.42 11.20
N GLY A 350 -0.01 12.09 12.48
CA GLY A 350 -1.32 12.24 13.12
C GLY A 350 -2.34 11.26 12.56
N LEU A 351 -3.62 11.58 12.74
CA LEU A 351 -4.74 10.71 12.38
C LEU A 351 -5.71 11.44 11.44
N LYS A 352 -6.25 10.72 10.45
CA LYS A 352 -7.32 11.18 9.57
C LYS A 352 -8.67 10.92 10.20
N ASP A 353 -9.46 11.99 10.42
CA ASP A 353 -10.79 11.91 11.04
C ASP A 353 -11.85 11.45 10.04
N TYR A 354 -12.37 10.23 10.22
CA TYR A 354 -13.44 9.66 9.40
C TYR A 354 -14.84 10.15 9.81
N GLY A 355 -14.96 10.97 10.86
CA GLY A 355 -16.17 11.70 11.22
C GLY A 355 -16.47 12.88 10.29
N LEU A 356 -15.50 13.30 9.47
CA LEU A 356 -15.65 14.39 8.51
C LEU A 356 -16.23 13.88 7.19
N GLY A 357 -17.21 14.59 6.63
CA GLY A 357 -17.86 14.20 5.37
C GLY A 357 -16.94 14.14 4.13
N VAL A 358 -15.75 14.74 4.20
CA VAL A 358 -14.73 14.63 3.14
C VAL A 358 -13.94 13.32 3.22
N ASN A 359 -13.96 12.63 4.36
CA ASN A 359 -13.19 11.45 4.69
C ASN A 359 -14.09 10.23 4.96
N ILE A 360 -15.28 10.18 4.35
CA ILE A 360 -16.18 9.03 4.49
C ILE A 360 -15.52 7.74 3.98
N ILE A 361 -15.81 6.62 4.64
CA ILE A 361 -15.29 5.30 4.26
C ILE A 361 -16.42 4.29 4.20
N ASP A 362 -16.19 3.20 3.50
CA ASP A 362 -16.90 1.95 3.72
C ASP A 362 -16.09 1.12 4.74
N ALA A 363 -16.74 0.70 5.82
CA ALA A 363 -16.08 0.03 6.94
C ALA A 363 -16.49 -1.44 7.14
N SER A 364 -17.35 -1.98 6.26
CA SER A 364 -17.89 -3.33 6.39
C SER A 364 -17.85 -4.09 5.07
N ASP A 365 -17.49 -5.36 5.13
CA ASP A 365 -17.62 -6.34 4.03
C ASP A 365 -18.85 -7.26 4.24
N LYS A 366 -19.85 -6.81 5.02
CA LYS A 366 -21.01 -7.63 5.45
C LYS A 366 -22.36 -6.94 5.27
N ASP A 367 -22.40 -5.74 4.73
CA ASP A 367 -23.66 -5.08 4.39
C ASP A 367 -24.09 -5.35 2.94
N ASP A 368 -23.20 -5.91 2.10
CA ASP A 368 -23.38 -6.21 0.68
C ASP A 368 -23.70 -4.94 -0.16
N LEU A 369 -23.19 -3.78 0.26
CA LEU A 369 -23.49 -2.47 -0.32
C LEU A 369 -22.23 -1.63 -0.51
N VAL A 370 -22.34 -0.56 -1.29
CA VAL A 370 -21.41 0.57 -1.19
C VAL A 370 -21.95 1.48 -0.10
N ASN A 371 -21.35 1.48 1.08
CA ASN A 371 -21.86 2.17 2.27
C ASN A 371 -20.90 3.24 2.80
N LEU A 372 -20.52 4.16 1.91
CA LEU A 372 -19.67 5.29 2.26
C LEU A 372 -20.38 6.25 3.22
N GLN A 373 -19.87 6.36 4.45
CA GLN A 373 -20.42 7.24 5.48
C GLN A 373 -19.35 7.78 6.43
N ALA A 374 -19.75 8.78 7.23
CA ALA A 374 -18.88 9.39 8.24
C ALA A 374 -19.08 8.70 9.60
N TYR A 375 -17.97 8.39 10.27
CA TYR A 375 -17.96 7.75 11.59
C TYR A 375 -17.22 8.62 12.61
N ALA A 376 -17.96 9.49 13.31
CA ALA A 376 -17.38 10.33 14.36
C ALA A 376 -16.65 9.48 15.42
N GLY A 377 -15.46 9.88 15.87
CA GLY A 377 -14.64 9.10 16.81
C GLY A 377 -13.86 7.94 16.19
N VAL A 378 -13.94 7.76 14.87
CA VAL A 378 -13.15 6.78 14.12
C VAL A 378 -12.12 7.49 13.27
N TYR A 379 -10.92 6.94 13.22
CA TYR A 379 -9.77 7.55 12.56
C TYR A 379 -8.96 6.51 11.80
N GLY A 380 -8.26 6.95 10.75
CA GLY A 380 -7.22 6.17 10.08
C GLY A 380 -5.83 6.75 10.34
N MET A 381 -4.83 5.89 10.50
CA MET A 381 -3.43 6.31 10.49
C MET A 381 -2.95 6.53 9.04
N TYR A 382 -2.07 7.49 8.78
CA TYR A 382 -1.58 7.74 7.42
C TYR A 382 -0.62 6.65 6.92
N GLN A 383 0.27 6.14 7.76
CA GLN A 383 1.09 4.94 7.51
C GLN A 383 1.53 4.76 6.06
N PRO A 384 2.45 5.61 5.58
CA PRO A 384 2.78 5.59 4.19
C PRO A 384 3.86 4.55 3.87
N ASP A 385 3.61 3.70 2.88
CA ASP A 385 4.63 2.89 2.21
C ASP A 385 5.46 3.84 1.32
N THR A 386 5.05 4.01 0.06
CA THR A 386 5.87 4.72 -0.89
C THR A 386 5.86 6.23 -0.62
N VAL A 387 7.06 6.79 -0.47
CA VAL A 387 7.28 8.23 -0.35
C VAL A 387 7.98 8.82 -1.57
N ALA A 388 7.49 9.99 -2.01
CA ALA A 388 8.13 10.80 -3.04
C ALA A 388 8.30 12.24 -2.56
N SER A 389 9.13 13.03 -3.25
CA SER A 389 9.32 14.44 -2.90
C SER A 389 9.57 15.30 -4.12
N TYR A 390 9.16 16.57 -4.03
CA TYR A 390 9.38 17.52 -5.10
C TYR A 390 9.46 18.96 -4.59
N ARG A 391 10.08 19.83 -5.41
CA ARG A 391 10.17 21.27 -5.15
C ARG A 391 9.11 22.04 -5.92
N TRP A 392 8.44 22.96 -5.22
CA TRP A 392 7.56 23.99 -5.78
C TRP A 392 7.88 25.34 -5.14
N ASN A 393 8.13 26.36 -5.97
CA ASN A 393 8.50 27.71 -5.52
C ASN A 393 9.60 27.76 -4.44
N ASN A 394 10.67 26.98 -4.62
CA ASN A 394 11.80 26.84 -3.69
C ASN A 394 11.49 26.20 -2.33
N THR A 395 10.33 25.55 -2.19
CA THR A 395 9.98 24.75 -1.01
C THR A 395 9.82 23.29 -1.41
N ASP A 396 10.35 22.40 -0.59
CA ASP A 396 10.19 20.96 -0.77
C ASP A 396 8.90 20.47 -0.11
N PHE A 397 8.28 19.52 -0.77
CA PHE A 397 7.08 18.83 -0.32
C PHE A 397 7.31 17.32 -0.41
N ILE A 398 6.70 16.59 0.51
CA ILE A 398 6.68 15.14 0.56
C ILE A 398 5.31 14.70 0.07
N VAL A 399 5.25 13.64 -0.72
CA VAL A 399 4.01 13.00 -1.20
C VAL A 399 4.03 11.57 -0.69
N THR A 400 2.93 11.11 -0.13
CA THR A 400 2.82 9.79 0.50
C THR A 400 1.64 9.02 -0.07
N ALA A 401 1.82 7.74 -0.36
CA ALA A 401 0.74 6.79 -0.56
C ALA A 401 0.41 6.15 0.79
N ASN A 402 -0.82 6.29 1.27
CA ASN A 402 -1.19 5.99 2.66
C ASN A 402 -1.85 4.61 2.76
N GLU A 403 -1.05 3.57 2.55
CA GLU A 403 -1.50 2.18 2.42
C GLU A 403 -1.96 1.62 3.78
N GLY A 404 -1.03 1.55 4.73
CA GLY A 404 -1.24 1.07 6.09
C GLY A 404 -0.66 -0.31 6.31
N ASP A 405 0.25 -0.46 7.25
CA ASP A 405 0.69 -1.78 7.70
C ASP A 405 0.61 -1.95 9.22
N SER A 406 0.57 -3.21 9.65
CA SER A 406 0.39 -3.59 11.04
C SER A 406 1.49 -4.53 11.49
N ARG A 407 1.88 -4.43 12.76
CA ARG A 407 2.71 -5.45 13.38
C ARG A 407 1.86 -6.68 13.75
N ASP A 408 1.84 -7.67 12.86
CA ASP A 408 1.13 -8.95 13.05
C ASP A 408 2.07 -10.16 12.87
N TYR A 409 2.68 -10.59 13.97
CA TYR A 409 3.56 -11.75 14.02
C TYR A 409 3.02 -12.80 15.01
N ALA A 410 3.49 -14.04 14.89
CA ALA A 410 3.05 -15.12 15.79
C ALA A 410 3.32 -14.83 17.29
N GLY A 411 4.39 -14.09 17.61
CA GLY A 411 4.75 -13.68 18.96
C GLY A 411 4.02 -12.44 19.48
N PHE A 412 3.51 -11.59 18.59
CA PHE A 412 2.79 -10.35 18.94
C PHE A 412 1.98 -9.84 17.77
N SER A 413 0.76 -9.39 18.07
CA SER A 413 -0.14 -8.80 17.10
C SER A 413 -0.82 -7.59 17.72
N GLU A 414 -0.72 -6.44 17.05
CA GLU A 414 -1.46 -5.24 17.43
C GLU A 414 -2.89 -5.22 16.87
N GLU A 415 -3.20 -6.08 15.89
CA GLU A 415 -4.49 -6.09 15.24
C GLU A 415 -5.62 -6.52 16.17
N ALA A 416 -6.78 -5.92 15.96
CA ALA A 416 -8.07 -6.33 16.49
C ALA A 416 -9.17 -5.99 15.48
N ARG A 417 -10.38 -6.51 15.75
CA ARG A 417 -11.61 -5.97 15.15
C ARG A 417 -12.19 -4.92 16.08
N ALA A 418 -12.87 -3.90 15.55
CA ALA A 418 -13.48 -2.87 16.41
C ALA A 418 -14.47 -3.46 17.45
N ALA A 419 -15.10 -4.59 17.13
CA ALA A 419 -15.95 -5.32 18.08
C ALA A 419 -15.22 -5.86 19.31
N ASP A 420 -13.91 -6.10 19.21
CA ASP A 420 -13.08 -6.65 20.28
C ASP A 420 -12.50 -5.55 21.17
N LEU A 421 -12.61 -4.28 20.77
CA LEU A 421 -12.23 -3.16 21.61
C LEU A 421 -13.20 -2.99 22.79
N THR A 422 -12.62 -2.71 23.96
CA THR A 422 -13.32 -2.08 25.08
C THR A 422 -13.36 -0.59 24.79
N LEU A 423 -14.53 -0.07 24.41
CA LEU A 423 -14.74 1.36 24.10
C LEU A 423 -15.37 2.07 25.30
N ASP A 424 -15.09 3.37 25.44
CA ASP A 424 -15.84 4.24 26.36
C ASP A 424 -17.35 4.05 26.09
N PRO A 425 -18.19 3.81 27.12
CA PRO A 425 -19.64 3.72 26.97
C PRO A 425 -20.31 4.91 26.27
N ASN A 426 -19.66 6.08 26.26
CA ASN A 426 -20.11 7.30 25.59
C ASN A 426 -19.52 7.48 24.19
N HIS A 427 -18.70 6.55 23.70
CA HIS A 427 -18.15 6.60 22.35
C HIS A 427 -19.30 6.73 21.33
N PRO A 428 -19.26 7.71 20.41
CA PRO A 428 -20.37 7.99 19.48
C PRO A 428 -20.73 6.79 18.59
N GLN A 429 -19.77 5.88 18.36
CA GLN A 429 -19.95 4.66 17.57
C GLN A 429 -20.04 3.37 18.41
N PHE A 430 -20.36 3.46 19.71
CA PHE A 430 -20.41 2.27 20.57
C PHE A 430 -21.30 1.16 20.00
N ALA A 431 -22.48 1.51 19.46
CA ALA A 431 -23.40 0.55 18.85
C ALA A 431 -22.88 0.04 17.50
N ALA A 432 -22.41 0.93 16.62
CA ALA A 432 -21.89 0.57 15.30
C ALA A 432 -20.65 -0.33 15.39
N ALA A 433 -19.80 -0.16 16.40
CA ALA A 433 -18.66 -1.03 16.69
C ALA A 433 -19.05 -2.45 17.08
N LYS A 434 -20.33 -2.73 17.37
CA LYS A 434 -20.85 -4.09 17.63
C LYS A 434 -21.72 -4.63 16.49
N ASP A 435 -21.99 -3.83 15.46
CA ASP A 435 -22.74 -4.23 14.27
C ASP A 435 -21.81 -4.64 13.12
N LYS A 436 -21.94 -5.89 12.66
CA LYS A 436 -21.13 -6.45 11.57
C LYS A 436 -21.35 -5.76 10.23
N THR A 437 -22.52 -5.18 10.01
CA THR A 437 -22.85 -4.38 8.81
C THR A 437 -22.33 -2.94 8.89
N GLN A 438 -21.58 -2.63 9.95
CA GLN A 438 -20.96 -1.33 10.21
C GLN A 438 -19.51 -1.57 10.66
N LEU A 439 -19.08 -0.94 11.75
CA LEU A 439 -17.69 -0.92 12.19
C LEU A 439 -17.21 -2.21 12.84
N ALA A 440 -18.07 -3.15 13.26
CA ALA A 440 -17.63 -4.28 14.09
C ALA A 440 -16.52 -5.13 13.46
N ARG A 441 -16.45 -5.14 12.13
CA ARG A 441 -15.42 -5.85 11.38
C ARG A 441 -14.25 -4.98 10.96
N LEU A 442 -14.34 -3.66 11.07
CA LEU A 442 -13.21 -2.79 10.76
C LEU A 442 -11.98 -3.24 11.54
N LYS A 443 -10.89 -3.45 10.81
CA LYS A 443 -9.61 -3.81 11.38
C LYS A 443 -8.91 -2.58 11.96
N VAL A 444 -8.44 -2.73 13.19
CA VAL A 444 -7.99 -1.63 14.05
C VAL A 444 -6.77 -2.03 14.86
N THR A 445 -6.02 -1.04 15.33
CA THR A 445 -4.92 -1.25 16.27
C THR A 445 -5.42 -1.22 17.71
N LYS A 446 -4.82 -2.04 18.58
CA LYS A 446 -4.96 -1.97 20.05
C LYS A 446 -3.94 -1.00 20.69
N SER A 447 -3.02 -0.46 19.91
CA SER A 447 -1.87 0.32 20.39
C SER A 447 -2.12 1.83 20.41
N MET A 448 -3.26 2.29 19.89
CA MET A 448 -3.64 3.70 19.87
C MET A 448 -5.13 3.85 20.21
N GLY A 449 -5.55 5.09 20.51
CA GLY A 449 -6.96 5.44 20.71
C GLY A 449 -7.43 5.45 22.16
N ASN A 450 -6.51 5.33 23.12
CA ASN A 450 -6.75 5.57 24.55
C ASN A 450 -6.03 6.87 24.94
N ASP A 451 -6.78 7.98 25.01
CA ASP A 451 -6.24 9.33 25.22
C ASP A 451 -5.95 9.62 26.70
N ASP A 452 -6.68 8.99 27.63
CA ASP A 452 -6.56 9.25 29.07
C ASP A 452 -5.79 8.16 29.86
N ASN A 453 -5.34 7.11 29.15
CA ASN A 453 -4.63 5.94 29.66
C ASN A 453 -5.42 5.11 30.69
N ASP A 454 -6.74 5.02 30.54
CA ASP A 454 -7.56 4.11 31.34
C ASP A 454 -7.69 2.71 30.69
N ALA A 455 -8.74 1.94 31.01
CA ALA A 455 -8.91 0.57 30.50
C ALA A 455 -9.70 0.47 29.19
N ASP A 456 -10.31 1.57 28.73
CA ASP A 456 -11.10 1.62 27.51
C ASP A 456 -10.43 2.49 26.42
N HIS A 457 -11.06 2.56 25.26
CA HIS A 457 -10.59 3.35 24.13
C HIS A 457 -11.61 4.46 23.85
N ASP A 458 -11.09 5.68 23.78
CA ASP A 458 -11.80 6.90 23.39
C ASP A 458 -12.00 7.03 21.88
N LYS A 459 -11.16 6.33 21.10
CA LYS A 459 -11.15 6.38 19.64
C LYS A 459 -10.99 4.98 19.05
N ILE A 460 -11.61 4.77 17.89
CA ILE A 460 -11.35 3.60 17.05
C ILE A 460 -10.33 4.03 16.00
N VAL A 461 -9.17 3.35 15.93
CA VAL A 461 -8.08 3.72 15.02
C VAL A 461 -7.78 2.56 14.07
N SER A 462 -8.06 2.74 12.77
CA SER A 462 -7.77 1.77 11.72
C SER A 462 -6.38 1.98 11.11
N PHE A 463 -5.90 0.95 10.42
CA PHE A 463 -4.71 1.03 9.57
C PHE A 463 -5.04 1.72 8.25
N GLY A 464 -4.07 2.45 7.72
CA GLY A 464 -4.18 3.17 6.45
C GLY A 464 -5.18 4.33 6.46
N ALA A 465 -4.87 5.36 5.67
CA ALA A 465 -5.74 6.53 5.52
C ALA A 465 -6.54 6.51 4.21
N ARG A 466 -6.42 5.43 3.42
CA ARG A 466 -7.15 5.18 2.17
C ARG A 466 -7.05 6.33 1.16
N SER A 467 -5.88 6.97 1.11
CA SER A 467 -5.65 8.24 0.41
C SER A 467 -4.18 8.41 -0.01
N PHE A 468 -3.90 9.51 -0.68
CA PHE A 468 -2.54 10.03 -0.75
C PHE A 468 -2.51 11.44 -0.16
N SER A 469 -1.37 11.85 0.38
CA SER A 469 -1.21 13.15 1.00
C SER A 469 0.01 13.90 0.48
N ILE A 470 -0.01 15.22 0.62
CA ILE A 470 1.14 16.11 0.41
C ILE A 470 1.43 16.82 1.72
N TRP A 471 2.70 16.82 2.12
CA TRP A 471 3.20 17.39 3.37
C TRP A 471 4.27 18.42 3.10
N THR A 472 4.40 19.40 3.99
CA THR A 472 5.64 20.16 4.12
C THR A 472 6.73 19.28 4.72
N THR A 473 8.01 19.62 4.51
CA THR A 473 9.14 18.94 5.18
C THR A 473 9.18 19.15 6.70
N GLY A 474 8.27 19.97 7.25
CA GLY A 474 8.05 20.14 8.67
C GLY A 474 6.94 19.25 9.26
N GLY A 475 6.31 18.39 8.45
CA GLY A 475 5.24 17.49 8.91
C GLY A 475 3.83 18.11 8.90
N GLN A 476 3.65 19.31 8.32
CA GLN A 476 2.30 19.88 8.16
C GLN A 476 1.63 19.32 6.91
N LEU A 477 0.41 18.79 7.07
CA LEU A 477 -0.46 18.36 5.98
C LEU A 477 -0.88 19.54 5.11
N VAL A 478 -0.63 19.46 3.80
CA VAL A 478 -0.95 20.48 2.80
C VAL A 478 -2.18 20.09 2.00
N PHE A 479 -2.26 18.82 1.62
CA PHE A 479 -3.36 18.25 0.87
C PHE A 479 -3.54 16.79 1.28
N ASP A 480 -4.78 16.33 1.33
CA ASP A 480 -5.15 14.93 1.40
C ASP A 480 -6.27 14.67 0.39
N SER A 481 -6.23 13.52 -0.28
CA SER A 481 -7.29 13.16 -1.25
C SER A 481 -8.62 12.80 -0.59
N GLY A 482 -8.72 12.81 0.75
CA GLY A 482 -9.95 12.51 1.46
C GLY A 482 -10.47 11.12 1.09
N SER A 483 -11.75 11.06 0.75
CA SER A 483 -12.45 9.84 0.30
C SER A 483 -12.45 9.66 -1.22
N ASP A 484 -11.61 10.39 -1.96
CA ASP A 484 -11.60 10.33 -3.43
C ASP A 484 -11.46 8.89 -3.94
N PHE A 485 -10.55 8.09 -3.39
CA PHE A 485 -10.28 6.74 -3.90
C PHE A 485 -11.50 5.84 -3.73
N GLU A 486 -12.06 5.78 -2.51
CA GLU A 486 -13.31 5.09 -2.19
C GLU A 486 -14.45 5.51 -3.11
N ARG A 487 -14.66 6.81 -3.28
CA ARG A 487 -15.76 7.35 -4.08
C ARG A 487 -15.59 7.06 -5.56
N ILE A 488 -14.38 7.20 -6.09
CA ILE A 488 -14.09 7.03 -7.51
C ILE A 488 -14.17 5.56 -7.89
N THR A 489 -13.60 4.66 -7.09
CA THR A 489 -13.68 3.22 -7.35
C THR A 489 -15.11 2.72 -7.20
N ALA A 490 -15.85 3.12 -6.17
CA ALA A 490 -17.27 2.81 -6.02
C ALA A 490 -18.11 3.29 -7.21
N ALA A 491 -17.87 4.53 -7.65
CA ALA A 491 -18.55 5.14 -8.78
C ALA A 491 -18.32 4.41 -10.12
N LEU A 492 -17.10 3.90 -10.34
CA LEU A 492 -16.69 3.31 -11.62
C LEU A 492 -16.84 1.80 -11.67
N LEU A 493 -16.64 1.13 -10.54
CA LEU A 493 -16.64 -0.33 -10.42
C LEU A 493 -17.95 -0.87 -9.82
N GLY A 494 -18.77 -0.01 -9.20
CA GLY A 494 -20.00 -0.43 -8.53
C GLY A 494 -19.70 -1.47 -7.46
N ASN A 495 -20.40 -2.60 -7.50
CA ASN A 495 -20.19 -3.70 -6.55
C ASN A 495 -18.78 -4.32 -6.62
N ASN A 496 -17.95 -3.98 -7.61
CA ASN A 496 -16.56 -4.44 -7.70
C ASN A 496 -15.55 -3.50 -7.01
N PHE A 497 -16.00 -2.48 -6.28
CA PHE A 497 -15.11 -1.64 -5.46
C PHE A 497 -14.51 -2.44 -4.29
N ASN A 498 -13.41 -1.94 -3.70
CA ASN A 498 -12.75 -2.53 -2.53
C ASN A 498 -12.54 -4.05 -2.63
N ASN A 499 -12.16 -4.52 -3.82
CA ASN A 499 -11.84 -5.92 -4.07
C ASN A 499 -10.49 -6.29 -3.47
N ASN A 500 -10.37 -7.49 -2.93
CA ASN A 500 -9.08 -8.10 -2.62
C ASN A 500 -8.37 -8.62 -3.88
N ASN A 501 -7.18 -9.17 -3.69
CA ASN A 501 -6.35 -9.74 -4.75
C ASN A 501 -6.53 -11.27 -4.92
N GLU A 502 -7.11 -11.94 -3.93
CA GLU A 502 -7.31 -13.39 -3.96
C GLU A 502 -8.41 -13.80 -4.94
N GLU A 503 -9.47 -12.99 -5.10
CA GLU A 503 -10.62 -13.27 -5.97
C GLU A 503 -11.43 -11.99 -6.28
N ASN A 504 -12.35 -12.05 -7.24
CA ASN A 504 -13.26 -10.95 -7.57
C ASN A 504 -14.57 -11.08 -6.78
N LYS A 505 -14.60 -10.61 -5.53
CA LYS A 505 -15.81 -10.65 -4.68
C LYS A 505 -16.55 -9.32 -4.54
N GLY A 506 -15.86 -8.21 -4.75
CA GLY A 506 -16.34 -6.89 -4.35
C GLY A 506 -16.34 -6.73 -2.83
N ASP A 507 -16.14 -5.50 -2.37
CA ASP A 507 -16.32 -5.07 -0.98
C ASP A 507 -15.45 -5.80 0.07
N SER A 508 -14.60 -6.73 -0.36
CA SER A 508 -13.85 -7.64 0.50
C SER A 508 -12.67 -6.99 1.24
N ARG A 509 -12.44 -5.70 1.02
CA ARG A 509 -11.42 -4.87 1.71
C ARG A 509 -12.02 -3.69 2.50
N SER A 510 -13.33 -3.48 2.46
CA SER A 510 -13.98 -2.39 3.19
C SER A 510 -13.82 -2.52 4.70
N ASP A 511 -13.81 -3.74 5.25
CA ASP A 511 -13.54 -3.99 6.67
C ASP A 511 -12.07 -3.87 7.09
N ASP A 512 -11.19 -3.41 6.18
CA ASP A 512 -9.74 -3.34 6.42
C ASP A 512 -9.15 -1.98 5.98
N LYS A 513 -8.35 -1.95 4.90
CA LYS A 513 -7.67 -0.75 4.38
C LYS A 513 -8.27 -0.22 3.06
N GLY A 514 -9.38 -0.81 2.59
CA GLY A 514 -10.16 -0.33 1.44
C GLY A 514 -9.38 -0.41 0.11
N PRO A 515 -9.17 0.70 -0.61
CA PRO A 515 -8.42 0.70 -1.87
C PRO A 515 -6.93 0.34 -1.77
N GLU A 516 -6.28 0.59 -0.62
CA GLU A 516 -4.83 0.35 -0.35
C GLU A 516 -3.89 1.05 -1.35
N PRO A 517 -3.66 2.36 -1.21
CA PRO A 517 -2.70 3.07 -2.04
C PRO A 517 -1.26 2.81 -1.60
N GLU A 518 -0.56 1.99 -2.38
CA GLU A 518 0.79 1.49 -2.10
C GLU A 518 1.84 2.22 -2.93
N ALA A 519 1.85 1.94 -4.23
CA ALA A 519 2.86 2.46 -5.13
C ALA A 519 2.67 3.95 -5.44
N LEU A 520 3.76 4.72 -5.45
CA LEU A 520 3.72 6.13 -5.86
C LEU A 520 4.93 6.52 -6.71
N THR A 521 4.67 7.22 -7.82
CA THR A 521 5.73 7.89 -8.57
C THR A 521 5.31 9.27 -9.08
N LEU A 522 6.29 10.16 -9.25
CA LEU A 522 6.07 11.51 -9.75
C LEU A 522 6.66 11.66 -11.16
N GLY A 523 5.88 12.23 -12.06
CA GLY A 523 6.29 12.49 -13.45
C GLY A 523 6.08 13.93 -13.87
N LYS A 524 7.05 14.51 -14.59
CA LYS A 524 6.88 15.81 -15.24
C LYS A 524 6.54 15.62 -16.72
N ILE A 525 5.42 16.18 -17.17
CA ILE A 525 4.97 16.16 -18.56
C ILE A 525 4.69 17.59 -18.99
N GLY A 526 5.52 18.12 -19.90
CA GLY A 526 5.51 19.54 -20.23
C GLY A 526 5.85 20.40 -19.00
N GLN A 527 4.96 21.32 -18.63
CA GLN A 527 5.12 22.14 -17.42
C GLN A 527 4.42 21.57 -16.19
N LYS A 528 3.60 20.53 -16.37
CA LYS A 528 2.81 19.94 -15.30
C LYS A 528 3.56 18.81 -14.61
N ARG A 529 3.33 18.65 -13.32
CA ARG A 529 3.77 17.51 -12.52
C ARG A 529 2.56 16.67 -12.16
N TYR A 530 2.67 15.38 -12.38
CA TYR A 530 1.64 14.40 -12.07
C TYR A 530 2.14 13.45 -10.99
N ALA A 531 1.25 13.09 -10.07
CA ALA A 531 1.40 11.94 -9.20
C ALA A 531 0.62 10.77 -9.80
N PHE A 532 1.25 9.60 -9.81
CA PHE A 532 0.64 8.33 -10.17
C PHE A 532 0.64 7.47 -8.92
N ILE A 533 -0.54 7.01 -8.48
CA ILE A 533 -0.73 6.29 -7.23
C ILE A 533 -1.37 4.94 -7.53
N GLY A 534 -0.65 3.85 -7.34
CA GLY A 534 -1.16 2.48 -7.47
C GLY A 534 -2.08 2.11 -6.31
N LEU A 535 -3.12 1.34 -6.61
CA LEU A 535 -4.04 0.78 -5.61
C LEU A 535 -3.80 -0.72 -5.55
N GLU A 536 -3.12 -1.20 -4.53
CA GLU A 536 -2.60 -2.56 -4.42
C GLU A 536 -3.73 -3.59 -4.38
N ARG A 537 -4.84 -3.30 -3.68
CA ARG A 537 -6.02 -4.19 -3.68
C ARG A 537 -6.95 -3.99 -4.86
N THR A 538 -7.68 -2.87 -4.87
CA THR A 538 -8.71 -2.62 -5.90
C THR A 538 -8.12 -2.61 -7.32
N SER A 539 -6.80 -2.54 -7.43
CA SER A 539 -6.01 -2.58 -8.65
C SER A 539 -6.13 -1.29 -9.47
N GLY A 540 -5.23 -1.12 -10.42
CA GLY A 540 -5.12 0.11 -11.21
C GLY A 540 -4.41 1.23 -10.46
N PHE A 541 -4.46 2.43 -11.02
CA PHE A 541 -3.78 3.59 -10.47
C PHE A 541 -4.54 4.88 -10.76
N MET A 542 -4.40 5.83 -9.84
CA MET A 542 -4.93 7.18 -9.92
C MET A 542 -3.89 8.13 -10.51
N ILE A 543 -4.35 9.15 -11.23
CA ILE A 543 -3.51 10.23 -11.77
C ILE A 543 -3.99 11.56 -11.19
N TYR A 544 -3.10 12.32 -10.60
CA TYR A 544 -3.37 13.68 -10.09
C TYR A 544 -2.40 14.69 -10.67
N ASP A 545 -2.89 15.87 -11.06
CA ASP A 545 -2.05 17.05 -11.30
C ASP A 545 -1.68 17.66 -9.95
N VAL A 546 -0.41 17.52 -9.58
CA VAL A 546 0.18 18.03 -8.33
C VAL A 546 1.18 19.15 -8.61
N THR A 547 1.01 19.86 -9.75
CA THR A 547 1.90 20.97 -10.11
C THR A 547 1.94 22.04 -9.03
N ASN A 548 0.79 22.36 -8.45
CA ASN A 548 0.66 23.20 -7.28
C ASN A 548 0.22 22.32 -6.09
N PRO A 549 1.03 22.17 -5.03
CA PRO A 549 0.67 21.34 -3.87
C PRO A 549 -0.60 21.80 -3.15
N PHE A 550 -1.01 23.07 -3.33
CA PHE A 550 -2.19 23.66 -2.70
C PHE A 550 -3.44 23.67 -3.60
N ASP A 551 -3.32 23.15 -4.83
CA ASP A 551 -4.38 23.15 -5.85
C ASP A 551 -4.24 21.88 -6.70
N VAL A 552 -4.49 20.75 -6.03
CA VAL A 552 -4.35 19.40 -6.57
C VAL A 552 -5.64 18.97 -7.25
N HIS A 553 -5.54 18.37 -8.43
CA HIS A 553 -6.70 17.96 -9.23
C HIS A 553 -6.59 16.51 -9.67
N PHE A 554 -7.64 15.72 -9.44
CA PHE A 554 -7.78 14.39 -10.03
C PHE A 554 -7.87 14.49 -11.55
N VAL A 555 -7.25 13.53 -12.25
CA VAL A 555 -7.18 13.47 -13.71
C VAL A 555 -7.86 12.23 -14.26
N ASP A 556 -7.47 11.04 -13.81
CA ASP A 556 -7.98 9.76 -14.32
C ASP A 556 -7.74 8.61 -13.33
N TYR A 557 -8.59 7.59 -13.41
CA TYR A 557 -8.39 6.29 -12.76
C TYR A 557 -8.26 5.23 -13.85
N VAL A 558 -7.13 4.54 -13.88
CA VAL A 558 -6.79 3.62 -14.95
C VAL A 558 -6.64 2.22 -14.36
N VAL A 559 -7.42 1.28 -14.87
CA VAL A 559 -7.44 -0.11 -14.39
C VAL A 559 -7.40 -1.08 -15.56
N ASN A 560 -6.63 -2.16 -15.40
CA ASN A 560 -6.52 -3.27 -16.34
C ASN A 560 -6.77 -4.60 -15.60
N ARG A 561 -7.92 -4.69 -14.93
CA ARG A 561 -8.40 -5.86 -14.21
C ARG A 561 -9.70 -6.34 -14.85
N ASP A 562 -9.84 -7.64 -15.03
CA ASP A 562 -11.11 -8.27 -15.41
C ASP A 562 -11.86 -8.66 -14.14
N PHE A 563 -12.93 -7.93 -13.83
CA PHE A 563 -13.76 -8.19 -12.65
C PHE A 563 -14.76 -9.33 -12.86
N ASP A 564 -14.95 -9.80 -14.09
CA ASP A 564 -15.80 -10.96 -14.41
C ASP A 564 -15.00 -12.28 -14.44
N ALA A 565 -13.67 -12.22 -14.31
CA ALA A 565 -12.80 -13.40 -14.29
C ALA A 565 -13.03 -14.24 -13.02
N ASP A 566 -13.13 -15.55 -13.19
CA ASP A 566 -13.30 -16.54 -12.10
C ASP A 566 -11.96 -17.18 -11.74
N PHE A 567 -11.40 -16.76 -10.61
CA PHE A 567 -10.18 -17.31 -10.05
C PHE A 567 -10.18 -17.21 -8.52
N VAL A 568 -9.37 -18.06 -7.89
CA VAL A 568 -8.96 -17.90 -6.50
C VAL A 568 -7.45 -18.12 -6.43
N ILE A 569 -6.72 -17.14 -5.93
CA ILE A 569 -5.28 -17.19 -5.65
C ILE A 569 -5.09 -17.32 -4.14
N ASP A 570 -4.41 -18.36 -3.70
CA ASP A 570 -3.85 -18.45 -2.35
C ASP A 570 -2.49 -17.73 -2.35
N THR A 571 -2.44 -16.50 -1.85
CA THR A 571 -1.23 -15.67 -1.81
C THR A 571 -0.14 -16.22 -0.89
N SER A 572 -0.48 -17.13 0.03
CA SER A 572 0.52 -17.78 0.87
C SER A 572 1.25 -18.94 0.17
N THR A 573 0.63 -19.55 -0.85
CA THR A 573 1.18 -20.74 -1.54
C THR A 573 1.30 -20.61 -3.06
N GLY A 574 0.75 -19.55 -3.65
CA GLY A 574 0.63 -19.33 -5.09
C GLY A 574 -0.30 -20.31 -5.80
N LYS A 575 -1.12 -21.07 -5.07
CA LYS A 575 -2.05 -22.02 -5.67
C LYS A 575 -3.23 -21.30 -6.28
N VAL A 576 -3.48 -21.59 -7.56
CA VAL A 576 -4.60 -21.04 -8.32
C VAL A 576 -5.70 -22.09 -8.48
N LYS A 577 -6.95 -21.67 -8.27
CA LYS A 577 -8.17 -22.34 -8.76
C LYS A 577 -8.82 -21.42 -9.80
N GLY A 578 -9.45 -22.00 -10.83
CA GLY A 578 -9.96 -21.21 -11.96
C GLY A 578 -8.83 -20.81 -12.91
N ASP A 579 -8.94 -19.64 -13.54
CA ASP A 579 -7.94 -19.13 -14.49
C ASP A 579 -7.51 -17.69 -14.16
N ALA A 580 -6.50 -17.56 -13.29
CA ALA A 580 -5.92 -16.27 -12.91
C ALA A 580 -5.23 -15.53 -14.08
N SER A 581 -5.00 -16.19 -15.23
CA SER A 581 -4.41 -15.50 -16.38
C SER A 581 -5.35 -14.47 -17.02
N LEU A 582 -6.66 -14.59 -16.73
CA LEU A 582 -7.68 -13.67 -17.19
C LEU A 582 -7.86 -12.46 -16.25
N ALA A 583 -7.34 -12.51 -15.03
CA ALA A 583 -7.57 -11.50 -14.00
C ALA A 583 -7.07 -10.09 -14.39
N GLY A 584 -6.08 -10.01 -15.28
CA GLY A 584 -5.40 -8.77 -15.63
C GLY A 584 -4.23 -8.46 -14.70
N ASP A 585 -4.12 -7.19 -14.29
CA ASP A 585 -3.05 -6.66 -13.45
C ASP A 585 -3.55 -6.46 -12.01
N LEU A 586 -2.94 -7.15 -11.05
CA LEU A 586 -3.30 -7.18 -9.63
C LEU A 586 -2.08 -6.86 -8.76
N GLY A 587 -2.25 -6.05 -7.71
CA GLY A 587 -1.19 -5.67 -6.78
C GLY A 587 -0.15 -4.67 -7.32
N PRO A 588 -0.51 -3.48 -7.85
CA PRO A 588 0.49 -2.45 -8.16
C PRO A 588 1.38 -2.13 -6.96
N GLU A 589 2.67 -2.42 -7.08
CA GLU A 589 3.64 -2.42 -5.98
C GLU A 589 4.76 -1.39 -6.21
N GLY A 590 5.53 -1.58 -7.28
CA GLY A 590 6.56 -0.65 -7.72
C GLY A 590 6.11 0.14 -8.95
N MET A 591 6.44 1.43 -8.98
CA MET A 591 6.19 2.28 -10.14
C MET A 591 7.41 3.10 -10.57
N LYS A 592 7.64 3.17 -11.89
CA LYS A 592 8.66 4.02 -12.49
C LYS A 592 8.11 4.91 -13.60
N PHE A 593 8.18 6.22 -13.39
CA PHE A 593 8.00 7.18 -14.48
C PHE A 593 9.27 7.33 -15.31
N VAL A 594 9.13 7.27 -16.64
CA VAL A 594 10.20 7.50 -17.62
C VAL A 594 9.83 8.70 -18.49
N SER A 595 10.68 9.73 -18.49
CA SER A 595 10.46 10.92 -19.32
C SER A 595 10.60 10.61 -20.82
N ALA A 596 9.91 11.42 -21.64
CA ALA A 596 9.89 11.25 -23.10
C ALA A 596 11.29 11.28 -23.76
N ASP A 597 12.24 12.02 -23.21
CA ASP A 597 13.61 12.08 -23.74
C ASP A 597 14.41 10.79 -23.50
N LYS A 598 14.04 10.02 -22.46
CA LYS A 598 14.67 8.76 -22.06
C LYS A 598 13.95 7.52 -22.60
N SER A 599 12.70 7.66 -23.02
CA SER A 599 11.88 6.52 -23.44
C SER A 599 12.18 6.08 -24.88
N PRO A 600 11.94 4.80 -25.22
CA PRO A 600 12.24 4.23 -26.53
C PRO A 600 11.35 4.79 -27.66
N ASN A 601 10.15 5.26 -27.35
CA ASN A 601 9.16 5.79 -28.30
C ASN A 601 9.00 7.31 -28.25
N ARG A 602 9.84 8.01 -27.48
CA ARG A 602 9.80 9.47 -27.30
C ARG A 602 8.51 10.00 -26.67
N GLN A 603 7.81 9.17 -25.91
CA GLN A 603 6.64 9.55 -25.13
C GLN A 603 6.88 9.25 -23.64
N PRO A 604 6.30 10.00 -22.70
CA PRO A 604 6.40 9.65 -21.28
C PRO A 604 5.79 8.26 -21.04
N LEU A 605 6.47 7.44 -20.26
CA LEU A 605 6.00 6.11 -19.88
C LEU A 605 5.81 6.01 -18.36
N LEU A 606 4.88 5.17 -17.95
CA LEU A 606 4.70 4.69 -16.59
C LEU A 606 4.83 3.17 -16.63
N ILE A 607 5.81 2.65 -15.91
CA ILE A 607 6.06 1.21 -15.75
C ILE A 607 5.57 0.83 -14.36
N ILE A 608 4.84 -0.27 -14.26
CA ILE A 608 4.24 -0.74 -13.00
C ILE A 608 4.56 -2.23 -12.84
N GLY A 609 5.13 -2.61 -11.70
CA GLY A 609 5.20 -3.99 -11.22
C GLY A 609 3.90 -4.30 -10.48
N ASN A 610 3.28 -5.43 -10.82
CA ASN A 610 2.05 -5.89 -10.21
C ASN A 610 2.32 -7.25 -9.54
N GLU A 611 2.52 -7.25 -8.22
CA GLU A 611 3.20 -8.31 -7.50
C GLU A 611 2.34 -9.58 -7.32
N VAL A 612 1.04 -9.42 -7.07
CA VAL A 612 0.08 -10.54 -7.04
C VAL A 612 -0.11 -11.17 -8.42
N SER A 613 -0.29 -10.38 -9.48
CA SER A 613 -0.48 -10.95 -10.82
C SER A 613 0.82 -11.46 -11.45
N GLY A 614 1.98 -11.10 -10.89
CA GLY A 614 3.30 -11.36 -11.45
C GLY A 614 3.45 -10.73 -12.83
N THR A 615 2.90 -9.53 -13.03
CA THR A 615 2.91 -8.83 -14.32
C THR A 615 3.69 -7.53 -14.24
N THR A 616 4.27 -7.12 -15.36
CA THR A 616 4.86 -5.79 -15.52
C THR A 616 4.15 -5.08 -16.65
N SER A 617 3.49 -3.96 -16.36
CA SER A 617 2.70 -3.21 -17.34
C SER A 617 3.40 -1.89 -17.69
N VAL A 618 3.26 -1.44 -18.93
CA VAL A 618 3.86 -0.20 -19.44
C VAL A 618 2.80 0.63 -20.15
N TYR A 619 2.47 1.75 -19.53
CA TYR A 619 1.53 2.74 -20.06
C TYR A 619 2.28 3.88 -20.72
N GLN A 620 1.86 4.26 -21.92
CA GLN A 620 2.25 5.51 -22.55
C GLN A 620 1.31 6.62 -22.08
N ILE A 621 1.86 7.75 -21.64
CA ILE A 621 1.08 8.90 -21.19
C ILE A 621 0.99 9.95 -22.31
N LYS A 622 -0.21 10.15 -22.87
CA LYS A 622 -0.47 11.14 -23.92
C LYS A 622 -1.06 12.42 -23.34
N VAL A 623 -0.59 13.57 -23.82
CA VAL A 623 -1.20 14.89 -23.57
C VAL A 623 -2.42 15.03 -24.49
N GLN A 624 -3.58 15.38 -23.95
CA GLN A 624 -4.86 15.48 -24.67
C GLN A 624 -5.10 16.81 -25.37
#